data_AF-A0A8H5VYY9-F1
#
_entry.id   AF-A0A8H5VYY9-F1
#
_cell.length_a   1.000
_cell.length_b   1.000
_cell.length_c   1.000
_cell.angle_alpha   90.00
_cell.angle_beta   90.00
_cell.angle_gamma   90.00
#
_symmetry.space_group_name_H-M   'P 1'
#
loop_
_entity.id
_entity.type
_entity.pdbx_description
1 polymer ?
#
loop_
_entity_poly.entity_id
_entity_poly.type
_entity_poly.pdbx_seq_one_letter_code
_entity_poly.pdbx_strand_id
1 'polypeptide(L)'
;MSALSKLPKNPQDWTRIAQQHSVVDSSIHDLADLNSGSQVEMKQFLLLRAVWKGRRALEFRNDCKDYDWINRDILKKATSYLGTLKSWTRYMESFGPNTRRYQGSTSRPETPSRPPKEDMSIDEHFGNLDLDSDTSSLNSDPLGSLSYHSPLSGEVGKQYQSIEDEQIVNTALILFLNALTVHCDYAQGAWTLYRKPFVVKASATKVYEARVDGLLRVKDRTCAIVEVKPFIRYGSEKTLDKIRMQETAQMAAWIAQDPPALKQPNTKFRRLLVSQDHGEVYLIIATFDYQYVEYICALGTASRGKGSTHSFLEMREYGPFEVKSPEQMGQLGIILLGASIQGGL
;
A
#
# COMPACT_ATOMS: atom_id res chain seq x y z
N MET A 1 -10.78 20.24 9.35
CA MET A 1 -9.50 20.19 10.09
C MET A 1 -8.74 18.98 9.56
N SER A 2 -7.58 19.18 8.92
CA SER A 2 -6.77 18.07 8.42
C SER A 2 -6.20 17.26 9.58
N ALA A 3 -6.27 15.93 9.52
CA ALA A 3 -5.67 15.06 10.53
C ALA A 3 -4.16 15.36 10.72
N LEU A 4 -3.72 15.57 11.96
CA LEU A 4 -2.32 15.78 12.30
C LEU A 4 -1.72 14.46 12.79
N SER A 5 -0.71 13.95 12.08
CA SER A 5 -0.03 12.71 12.46
C SER A 5 0.81 12.87 13.73
N LYS A 6 0.77 11.86 14.60
CA LYS A 6 1.60 11.80 15.83
C LYS A 6 2.96 11.14 15.60
N LEU A 7 3.22 10.67 14.38
CA LEU A 7 4.48 10.05 14.02
C LEU A 7 5.62 11.09 14.00
N PRO A 8 6.85 10.68 14.36
CA PRO A 8 8.01 11.56 14.37
C PRO A 8 8.33 12.10 12.98
N LYS A 9 8.58 13.41 12.90
CA LYS A 9 8.90 14.10 11.63
C LYS A 9 10.40 14.25 11.38
N ASN A 10 11.18 14.08 12.43
CA ASN A 10 12.64 14.22 12.45
C ASN A 10 13.23 13.37 13.60
N PRO A 11 14.57 13.18 13.64
CA PRO A 11 15.23 12.41 14.68
C PRO A 11 15.00 12.92 16.12
N GLN A 12 14.83 14.22 16.31
CA GLN A 12 14.56 14.81 17.62
C GLN A 12 13.17 14.41 18.13
N ASP A 13 12.16 14.49 17.26
CA ASP A 13 10.81 14.00 17.54
C ASP A 13 10.82 12.50 17.84
N TRP A 14 11.56 11.72 17.04
CA TRP A 14 11.67 10.28 17.28
C TRP A 14 12.26 10.00 18.65
N THR A 15 13.35 10.68 19.04
CA THR A 15 14.01 10.49 20.33
C THR A 15 13.06 10.79 21.48
N ARG A 16 12.34 11.92 21.41
CA ARG A 16 11.34 12.31 22.41
C ARG A 16 10.23 11.27 22.55
N ILE A 17 9.68 10.77 21.44
CA ILE A 17 8.59 9.77 21.47
C ILE A 17 9.12 8.41 21.92
N ALA A 18 10.33 8.02 21.48
CA ALA A 18 10.99 6.78 21.91
C ALA A 18 11.26 6.75 23.42
N GLN A 19 11.62 7.90 24.02
CA GLN A 19 11.75 8.05 25.47
C GLN A 19 10.41 7.82 26.19
N GLN A 20 9.33 8.41 25.68
CA GLN A 20 7.98 8.24 26.25
C GLN A 20 7.50 6.79 26.21
N HIS A 21 7.98 6.01 25.24
CA HIS A 21 7.62 4.60 25.06
C HIS A 21 8.66 3.61 25.60
N SER A 22 9.76 4.09 26.21
CA SER A 22 10.87 3.29 26.75
C SER A 22 11.53 2.35 25.73
N VAL A 23 11.78 2.83 24.51
CA VAL A 23 12.37 2.04 23.40
C VAL A 23 13.64 2.65 22.78
N VAL A 24 14.24 3.67 23.41
CA VAL A 24 15.41 4.39 22.86
C VAL A 24 16.60 3.47 22.59
N ASP A 25 16.92 2.59 23.54
CA ASP A 25 18.07 1.69 23.49
C ASP A 25 17.70 0.28 23.02
N SER A 26 16.46 0.10 22.55
CA SER A 26 15.92 -1.17 22.09
C SER A 26 16.06 -1.31 20.57
N SER A 27 16.16 -2.55 20.13
CA SER A 27 16.13 -2.95 18.73
C SER A 27 14.80 -3.60 18.37
N ILE A 28 14.40 -3.53 17.10
CA ILE A 28 13.29 -4.34 16.58
C ILE A 28 13.53 -5.84 16.83
N HIS A 29 14.79 -6.24 16.93
CA HIS A 29 15.20 -7.62 17.20
C HIS A 29 15.11 -8.03 18.68
N ASP A 30 14.85 -7.09 19.60
CA ASP A 30 14.77 -7.34 21.04
C ASP A 30 13.34 -7.59 21.54
N LEU A 31 12.32 -7.23 20.75
CA LEU A 31 10.93 -7.37 21.18
C LEU A 31 10.41 -8.79 20.96
N ALA A 32 9.90 -9.38 22.04
CA ALA A 32 9.04 -10.55 21.95
C ALA A 32 7.69 -10.15 21.33
N ASP A 33 7.14 -11.04 20.49
CA ASP A 33 5.79 -10.96 19.94
C ASP A 33 5.47 -9.67 19.17
N LEU A 34 6.13 -9.49 18.02
CA LEU A 34 5.83 -8.39 17.10
C LEU A 34 4.59 -8.67 16.24
N ASN A 35 3.80 -7.62 16.04
CA ASN A 35 2.63 -7.68 15.19
C ASN A 35 3.04 -7.74 13.71
N SER A 36 2.17 -8.31 12.87
CA SER A 36 2.28 -8.21 11.42
C SER A 36 2.18 -6.75 10.94
N GLY A 37 2.67 -6.46 9.74
CA GLY A 37 2.69 -5.09 9.19
C GLY A 37 1.37 -4.31 9.29
N SER A 38 0.21 -4.95 9.12
CA SER A 38 -1.11 -4.28 9.19
C SER A 38 -1.59 -3.98 10.62
N GLN A 39 -0.92 -4.52 11.63
CA GLN A 39 -1.26 -4.38 13.06
C GLN A 39 -0.12 -3.74 13.87
N VAL A 40 0.78 -3.02 13.19
CA VAL A 40 1.92 -2.36 13.82
C VAL A 40 1.43 -1.33 14.84
N GLU A 41 2.00 -1.40 16.03
CA GLU A 41 1.77 -0.43 17.10
C GLU A 41 2.94 0.56 17.23
N MET A 42 2.72 1.63 17.99
CA MET A 42 3.70 2.71 18.15
C MET A 42 5.09 2.21 18.60
N LYS A 43 5.16 1.27 19.54
CA LYS A 43 6.46 0.71 19.99
C LYS A 43 7.22 0.03 18.86
N GLN A 44 6.54 -0.85 18.12
CA GLN A 44 7.12 -1.52 16.95
C GLN A 44 7.51 -0.50 15.87
N PHE A 45 6.66 0.48 15.58
CA PHE A 45 6.97 1.55 14.62
C PHE A 45 8.24 2.32 15.01
N LEU A 46 8.39 2.70 16.27
CA LEU A 46 9.57 3.44 16.74
C LEU A 46 10.86 2.63 16.53
N LEU A 47 10.80 1.31 16.69
CA LEU A 47 11.92 0.41 16.44
C LEU A 47 12.22 0.17 14.97
N LEU A 48 11.34 0.56 14.05
CA LEU A 48 11.70 0.66 12.64
C LEU A 48 12.54 1.90 12.33
N ARG A 49 12.69 2.79 13.32
CA ARG A 49 13.48 4.04 13.26
C ARG A 49 13.14 4.87 12.05
N ALA A 50 11.84 5.07 11.86
CA ALA A 50 11.33 5.84 10.75
C ALA A 50 10.96 7.27 11.16
N VAL A 51 11.08 8.19 10.21
CA VAL A 51 10.59 9.57 10.32
C VAL A 51 9.77 9.92 9.08
N TRP A 52 8.67 10.66 9.27
CA TRP A 52 7.70 10.97 8.22
C TRP A 52 7.67 12.44 7.85
N LYS A 53 7.74 12.74 6.55
CA LYS A 53 7.60 14.09 6.02
C LYS A 53 6.55 14.11 4.91
N GLY A 54 5.45 14.83 5.14
CA GLY A 54 4.43 15.07 4.14
C GLY A 54 4.78 16.25 3.22
N ARG A 55 4.48 16.10 1.93
CA ARG A 55 4.70 17.08 0.85
C ARG A 55 3.50 17.05 -0.08
N ARG A 56 3.25 18.16 -0.77
CA ARG A 56 2.22 18.22 -1.81
C ARG A 56 2.66 17.45 -3.05
N ALA A 57 1.70 16.89 -3.79
CA ALA A 57 1.94 16.18 -5.05
C ALA A 57 2.88 16.94 -6.02
N LEU A 58 2.63 18.23 -6.23
CA LEU A 58 3.39 19.07 -7.17
C LEU A 58 4.86 19.26 -6.76
N GLU A 59 5.19 19.12 -5.48
CA GLU A 59 6.56 19.23 -4.98
C GLU A 59 7.43 18.04 -5.41
N PHE A 60 6.81 16.91 -5.78
CA PHE A 60 7.55 15.72 -6.21
C PHE A 60 8.48 16.03 -7.38
N ARG A 61 8.04 16.82 -8.35
CA ARG A 61 8.85 17.16 -9.53
C ARG A 61 10.13 17.89 -9.16
N ASN A 62 10.05 18.81 -8.19
CA ASN A 62 11.19 19.60 -7.74
C ASN A 62 12.17 18.71 -6.97
N ASP A 63 11.67 17.98 -5.96
CA ASP A 63 12.50 17.07 -5.17
C ASP A 63 13.11 15.95 -6.04
N CYS A 64 12.35 15.37 -6.97
CA CYS A 64 12.84 14.35 -7.90
C CYS A 64 14.02 14.85 -8.75
N LYS A 65 13.98 16.13 -9.16
CA LYS A 65 15.09 16.77 -9.87
C LYS A 65 16.27 17.04 -8.95
N ASP A 66 16.02 17.58 -7.75
CA ASP A 66 17.07 17.99 -6.82
C ASP A 66 17.84 16.80 -6.23
N TYR A 67 17.16 15.67 -6.05
CA TYR A 67 17.74 14.44 -5.52
C TYR A 67 18.02 13.37 -6.58
N ASP A 68 17.79 13.68 -7.87
CA ASP A 68 17.99 12.78 -9.02
C ASP A 68 17.36 11.39 -8.83
N TRP A 69 16.09 11.34 -8.40
CA TRP A 69 15.40 10.07 -8.14
C TRP A 69 15.08 9.31 -9.42
N ILE A 70 14.56 10.02 -10.42
CA ILE A 70 14.31 9.47 -11.75
C ILE A 70 15.12 10.30 -12.71
N ASN A 71 15.96 9.63 -13.49
CA ASN A 71 16.83 10.28 -14.45
C ASN A 71 16.02 11.24 -15.36
N ARG A 72 16.53 12.46 -15.52
CA ARG A 72 15.84 13.52 -16.28
C ARG A 72 15.51 13.11 -17.71
N ASP A 73 16.39 12.37 -18.38
CA ASP A 73 16.15 11.93 -19.76
C ASP A 73 15.14 10.79 -19.82
N ILE A 74 15.07 9.95 -18.79
CA ILE A 74 13.98 8.97 -18.63
C ILE A 74 12.63 9.69 -18.46
N LEU A 75 12.55 10.76 -17.65
CA LEU A 75 11.31 11.53 -17.51
C LEU A 75 10.88 12.20 -18.83
N LYS A 76 11.84 12.75 -19.59
CA LYS A 76 11.55 13.28 -20.94
C LYS A 76 11.05 12.17 -21.88
N LYS A 77 11.68 11.00 -21.82
CA LYS A 77 11.30 9.82 -22.62
C LYS A 77 9.89 9.35 -22.28
N ALA A 78 9.54 9.25 -20.99
CA ALA A 78 8.20 8.93 -20.53
C ALA A 78 7.16 9.97 -21.01
N THR A 79 7.49 11.25 -20.88
CA THR A 79 6.62 12.36 -21.36
C THR A 79 6.37 12.26 -22.86
N SER A 80 7.44 12.08 -23.65
CA SER A 80 7.35 11.95 -25.10
C SER A 80 6.53 10.71 -25.50
N TYR A 81 6.79 9.56 -24.88
CA TYR A 81 6.06 8.33 -25.16
C TYR A 81 4.55 8.47 -24.89
N LEU A 82 4.16 8.97 -23.71
CA LEU A 82 2.75 9.21 -23.39
C LEU A 82 2.08 10.18 -24.39
N GLY A 83 2.82 11.20 -24.85
CA GLY A 83 2.34 12.13 -25.87
C GLY A 83 2.05 11.49 -27.24
N THR A 84 2.62 10.32 -27.54
CA THR A 84 2.34 9.59 -28.80
C THR A 84 1.08 8.71 -28.73
N LEU A 85 0.59 8.43 -27.52
CA LEU A 85 -0.48 7.46 -27.31
C LEU A 85 -1.86 8.12 -27.41
N LYS A 86 -2.61 7.77 -28.47
CA LYS A 86 -4.04 8.17 -28.60
C LYS A 86 -4.88 7.75 -27.40
N SER A 87 -4.58 6.59 -26.80
CA SER A 87 -5.25 6.09 -25.60
C SER A 87 -5.00 6.99 -24.38
N TRP A 88 -3.78 7.51 -24.23
CA TRP A 88 -3.43 8.44 -23.16
C TRP A 88 -4.17 9.78 -23.34
N THR A 89 -4.17 10.33 -24.56
CA THR A 89 -4.94 11.55 -24.85
C THR A 89 -6.42 11.37 -24.52
N ARG A 90 -7.04 10.27 -24.95
CA ARG A 90 -8.45 9.96 -24.65
C ARG A 90 -8.70 9.80 -23.14
N TYR A 91 -7.78 9.16 -22.42
CA TYR A 91 -7.86 9.04 -20.97
C TYR A 91 -7.84 10.42 -20.30
N MET A 92 -6.94 11.30 -20.71
CA MET A 92 -6.85 12.68 -20.19
C MET A 92 -8.08 13.53 -20.55
N GLU A 93 -8.67 13.32 -21.71
CA GLU A 93 -9.93 13.99 -22.12
C GLU A 93 -11.15 13.47 -21.36
N SER A 94 -11.09 12.24 -20.82
CA SER A 94 -12.20 11.63 -20.08
C SER A 94 -12.54 12.36 -18.77
N PHE A 95 -11.62 13.18 -18.26
CA PHE A 95 -11.85 14.04 -17.10
C PHE A 95 -12.65 15.31 -17.43
N GLY A 96 -12.88 15.62 -18.71
CA GLY A 96 -13.60 16.81 -19.15
C GLY A 96 -15.10 16.78 -18.80
N PRO A 97 -15.78 17.94 -18.81
CA PRO A 97 -17.17 18.08 -18.36
C PRO A 97 -18.21 17.31 -19.21
N ASN A 98 -17.83 16.86 -20.41
CA ASN A 98 -18.72 16.18 -21.35
C ASN A 98 -18.72 14.64 -21.25
N THR A 99 -18.01 14.04 -20.29
CA THR A 99 -18.11 12.60 -20.10
C THR A 99 -19.47 12.22 -19.52
N ARG A 100 -20.25 11.46 -20.30
CA ARG A 100 -21.42 10.75 -19.81
C ARG A 100 -20.97 9.85 -18.66
N ARG A 101 -21.22 10.28 -17.42
CA ARG A 101 -21.02 9.46 -16.24
C ARG A 101 -21.90 8.23 -16.41
N TYR A 102 -21.29 7.07 -16.60
CA TYR A 102 -21.98 5.80 -16.37
C TYR A 102 -22.38 5.80 -14.90
N GLN A 103 -23.64 6.14 -14.62
CA GLN A 103 -24.28 5.73 -13.39
C GLN A 103 -24.49 4.22 -13.56
N GLY A 104 -23.60 3.42 -12.95
CA GLY A 104 -23.85 2.00 -12.82
C GLY A 104 -25.24 1.80 -12.24
N SER A 105 -26.05 0.95 -12.88
CA SER A 105 -27.36 0.59 -12.34
C SER A 105 -27.17 0.07 -10.92
N THR A 106 -27.89 0.65 -9.96
CA THR A 106 -27.94 0.18 -8.57
C THR A 106 -28.73 -1.12 -8.41
N SER A 107 -29.19 -1.73 -9.51
CA SER A 107 -29.81 -3.04 -9.50
C SER A 107 -28.77 -4.11 -9.20
N ARG A 108 -28.88 -4.71 -8.01
CA ARG A 108 -28.19 -5.96 -7.64
C ARG A 108 -28.39 -6.99 -8.77
N PRO A 109 -27.32 -7.58 -9.34
CA PRO A 109 -27.48 -8.69 -10.26
C PRO A 109 -28.15 -9.85 -9.52
N GLU A 110 -29.34 -10.25 -9.95
CA GLU A 110 -29.97 -11.47 -9.44
C GLU A 110 -29.21 -12.67 -10.01
N THR A 111 -28.60 -13.45 -9.13
CA THR A 111 -28.04 -14.76 -9.47
C THR A 111 -29.21 -15.71 -9.72
N PRO A 112 -29.27 -16.43 -10.87
CA PRO A 112 -30.28 -17.45 -11.09
C PRO A 112 -30.08 -18.58 -10.07
N SER A 113 -30.98 -18.69 -9.10
CA SER A 113 -30.93 -19.69 -8.01
C SER A 113 -31.64 -21.01 -8.36
N ARG A 114 -31.79 -21.33 -9.66
CA ARG A 114 -32.42 -22.59 -10.07
C ARG A 114 -31.88 -23.10 -11.40
N PRO A 115 -31.46 -24.38 -11.49
CA PRO A 115 -31.17 -24.99 -12.78
C PRO A 115 -32.48 -25.16 -13.58
N PRO A 116 -32.43 -25.13 -14.92
CA PRO A 116 -33.59 -25.45 -15.76
C PRO A 116 -34.08 -26.86 -15.47
N LYS A 117 -35.41 -27.03 -15.38
CA LYS A 117 -36.04 -28.35 -15.37
C LYS A 117 -35.88 -28.96 -16.76
N GLU A 118 -34.95 -29.89 -16.92
CA GLU A 118 -35.01 -30.88 -17.99
C GLU A 118 -35.44 -32.21 -17.36
N ASP A 119 -36.56 -32.74 -17.86
CA ASP A 119 -37.03 -34.08 -17.54
C ASP A 119 -36.00 -35.11 -18.03
N MET A 120 -35.28 -35.73 -17.10
CA MET A 120 -34.62 -37.01 -17.36
C MET A 120 -34.99 -37.99 -16.26
N SER A 121 -35.98 -38.82 -16.57
CA SER A 121 -36.29 -40.03 -15.84
C SER A 121 -35.23 -41.09 -16.12
N ILE A 122 -34.41 -41.45 -15.14
CA ILE A 122 -33.84 -42.80 -15.05
C ILE A 122 -33.85 -43.20 -13.58
N ASP A 123 -34.68 -44.21 -13.34
CA ASP A 123 -34.89 -44.91 -12.09
C ASP A 123 -33.73 -45.88 -11.77
N GLU A 124 -33.71 -46.32 -10.50
CA GLU A 124 -33.02 -47.51 -9.96
C GLU A 124 -31.50 -47.45 -9.68
N HIS A 125 -31.12 -47.09 -8.45
CA HIS A 125 -30.73 -48.08 -7.41
C HIS A 125 -30.59 -47.41 -6.03
N PHE A 126 -31.68 -47.36 -5.27
CA PHE A 126 -31.66 -47.03 -3.85
C PHE A 126 -31.45 -48.31 -3.04
N GLY A 127 -30.40 -48.33 -2.21
CA GLY A 127 -30.23 -49.30 -1.12
C GLY A 127 -30.19 -48.56 0.22
N ASN A 128 -31.35 -48.59 0.91
CA ASN A 128 -31.64 -48.45 2.36
C ASN A 128 -31.08 -47.23 3.12
N LEU A 129 -31.93 -46.28 3.59
CA LEU A 129 -32.78 -46.31 4.80
C LEU A 129 -31.92 -46.48 6.08
N ASP A 130 -31.87 -45.55 7.04
CA ASP A 130 -33.01 -45.18 7.89
C ASP A 130 -33.02 -43.71 8.36
N LEU A 131 -34.24 -43.26 8.65
CA LEU A 131 -34.66 -41.92 9.04
C LEU A 131 -35.47 -42.09 10.32
N ASP A 132 -34.89 -41.76 11.48
CA ASP A 132 -35.64 -41.63 12.72
C ASP A 132 -35.94 -40.15 12.98
N SER A 133 -37.23 -39.85 12.90
CA SER A 133 -37.88 -38.59 13.21
C SER A 133 -38.48 -38.69 14.60
N ASP A 134 -38.00 -37.88 15.55
CA ASP A 134 -38.78 -37.53 16.73
C ASP A 134 -38.94 -36.01 16.81
N THR A 135 -40.16 -35.57 16.51
CA THR A 135 -40.67 -34.23 16.72
C THR A 135 -41.29 -34.11 18.11
N SER A 136 -40.80 -33.21 18.95
CA SER A 136 -41.59 -32.66 20.06
C SER A 136 -41.29 -31.17 20.28
N SER A 137 -42.18 -30.36 19.71
CA SER A 137 -42.75 -29.11 20.24
C SER A 137 -41.91 -28.08 21.01
N LEU A 138 -41.84 -26.90 20.40
CA LEU A 138 -42.14 -25.57 20.96
C LEU A 138 -41.25 -25.03 22.10
N ASN A 139 -40.37 -24.08 21.74
CA ASN A 139 -40.36 -22.75 22.35
C ASN A 139 -39.72 -21.71 21.41
N SER A 140 -40.28 -20.51 21.45
CA SER A 140 -40.21 -19.40 20.51
C SER A 140 -39.04 -18.43 20.74
N ASP A 141 -38.53 -17.91 19.61
CA ASP A 141 -37.90 -16.59 19.37
C ASP A 141 -36.51 -16.25 19.98
N PRO A 142 -35.77 -15.26 19.40
CA PRO A 142 -35.44 -15.06 17.99
C PRO A 142 -33.95 -14.67 17.76
N LEU A 143 -33.54 -14.62 16.48
CA LEU A 143 -32.31 -14.05 15.90
C LEU A 143 -31.34 -13.28 16.84
N GLY A 144 -30.13 -13.81 16.98
CA GLY A 144 -28.95 -13.05 17.40
C GLY A 144 -28.53 -12.04 16.32
N SER A 145 -28.81 -10.78 16.59
CA SER A 145 -28.49 -9.60 15.80
C SER A 145 -26.99 -9.48 15.49
N LEU A 146 -26.63 -9.65 14.21
CA LEU A 146 -25.49 -8.96 13.60
C LEU A 146 -25.83 -7.47 13.58
N SER A 147 -25.29 -6.71 14.54
CA SER A 147 -25.48 -5.26 14.59
C SER A 147 -24.66 -4.59 13.47
N TYR A 148 -25.32 -4.45 12.33
CA TYR A 148 -25.08 -3.42 11.33
C TYR A 148 -25.58 -2.08 11.87
N HIS A 149 -24.67 -1.10 11.91
CA HIS A 149 -24.89 0.35 11.99
C HIS A 149 -25.71 0.94 13.14
N SER A 150 -25.09 1.87 13.87
CA SER A 150 -25.80 3.09 14.31
C SER A 150 -25.09 4.33 13.73
N PRO A 151 -25.82 5.23 13.04
CA PRO A 151 -25.31 6.46 12.43
C PRO A 151 -25.37 7.66 13.40
N LEU A 152 -24.95 8.84 12.91
CA LEU A 152 -25.09 10.23 13.41
C LEU A 152 -23.70 10.86 13.69
N SER A 153 -23.24 11.91 13.01
CA SER A 153 -23.95 13.13 12.60
C SER A 153 -23.67 13.54 11.14
N GLY A 154 -24.73 13.85 10.38
CA GLY A 154 -24.66 14.63 9.14
C GLY A 154 -24.14 16.03 9.48
N GLU A 155 -23.30 16.70 8.70
CA GLU A 155 -23.47 16.99 7.27
C GLU A 155 -22.15 16.90 6.47
N VAL A 156 -21.06 16.38 7.06
CA VAL A 156 -19.76 16.21 6.37
C VAL A 156 -19.47 14.75 5.98
N GLY A 157 -20.11 13.78 6.66
CA GLY A 157 -19.92 12.34 6.41
C GLY A 157 -20.55 11.79 5.13
N LYS A 158 -21.27 12.62 4.35
CA LYS A 158 -21.92 12.19 3.10
C LYS A 158 -20.99 12.14 1.89
N GLN A 159 -19.77 12.67 1.95
CA GLN A 159 -18.99 12.86 0.73
C GLN A 159 -18.06 11.69 0.37
N TYR A 160 -17.75 10.78 1.31
CA TYR A 160 -16.91 9.61 1.02
C TYR A 160 -17.28 8.44 1.94
N GLN A 161 -18.22 7.61 1.49
CA GLN A 161 -18.35 6.25 2.03
C GLN A 161 -17.08 5.47 1.64
N SER A 162 -16.58 4.64 2.55
CA SER A 162 -15.57 3.63 2.19
C SER A 162 -16.07 2.82 1.00
N ILE A 163 -15.19 2.55 0.04
CA ILE A 163 -15.52 1.62 -1.04
C ILE A 163 -15.80 0.24 -0.42
N GLU A 164 -16.81 -0.46 -0.96
CA GLU A 164 -17.28 -1.75 -0.42
C GLU A 164 -16.15 -2.80 -0.31
N ASP A 165 -15.22 -2.79 -1.27
CA ASP A 165 -14.10 -3.72 -1.32
C ASP A 165 -12.78 -3.02 -1.71
N GLU A 166 -11.76 -3.20 -0.88
CA GLU A 166 -10.37 -2.73 -1.11
C GLU A 166 -9.80 -3.29 -2.43
N GLN A 167 -10.24 -4.48 -2.88
CA GLN A 167 -9.81 -5.06 -4.14
C GLN A 167 -10.24 -4.25 -5.37
N ILE A 168 -11.31 -3.46 -5.28
CA ILE A 168 -11.71 -2.54 -6.36
C ILE A 168 -10.64 -1.45 -6.53
N VAL A 169 -10.15 -0.89 -5.42
CA VAL A 169 -9.08 0.12 -5.43
C VAL A 169 -7.79 -0.49 -5.95
N ASN A 170 -7.40 -1.66 -5.45
CA ASN A 170 -6.19 -2.36 -5.90
C ASN A 170 -6.20 -2.66 -7.40
N THR A 171 -7.30 -3.26 -7.87
CA THR A 171 -7.45 -3.64 -9.28
C THR A 171 -7.42 -2.41 -10.18
N ALA A 172 -8.11 -1.33 -9.81
CA ALA A 172 -8.08 -0.08 -10.57
C ALA A 172 -6.66 0.51 -10.68
N LEU A 173 -5.91 0.54 -9.57
CA LEU A 173 -4.54 1.05 -9.55
C LEU A 173 -3.62 0.20 -10.43
N ILE A 174 -3.65 -1.12 -10.28
CA ILE A 174 -2.78 -2.02 -11.05
C ILE A 174 -3.14 -1.99 -12.54
N LEU A 175 -4.43 -1.89 -12.90
CA LEU A 175 -4.85 -1.73 -14.30
C LEU A 175 -4.32 -0.42 -14.90
N PHE A 176 -4.37 0.69 -14.15
CA PHE A 176 -3.78 1.96 -14.58
C PHE A 176 -2.27 1.84 -14.80
N LEU A 177 -1.55 1.25 -13.84
CA LEU A 177 -0.10 1.05 -13.91
C LEU A 177 0.32 0.14 -15.09
N ASN A 178 -0.44 -0.93 -15.34
CA ASN A 178 -0.21 -1.79 -16.49
C ASN A 178 -0.57 -1.10 -17.81
N ALA A 179 -1.63 -0.29 -17.86
CA ALA A 179 -1.96 0.48 -19.06
C ALA A 179 -0.85 1.48 -19.46
N LEU A 180 -0.12 2.04 -18.50
CA LEU A 180 1.05 2.88 -18.77
C LEU A 180 2.21 2.11 -19.42
N THR A 181 2.35 0.82 -19.10
CA THR A 181 3.56 0.03 -19.40
C THR A 181 3.37 -1.03 -20.49
N VAL A 182 2.14 -1.47 -20.76
CA VAL A 182 1.83 -2.65 -21.61
C VAL A 182 2.41 -2.60 -23.03
N HIS A 183 2.48 -1.42 -23.64
CA HIS A 183 3.05 -1.25 -24.99
C HIS A 183 4.37 -0.47 -24.98
N CYS A 184 4.92 -0.22 -23.80
CA CYS A 184 6.14 0.55 -23.65
C CYS A 184 7.34 -0.40 -23.58
N ASP A 185 7.99 -0.64 -24.72
CA ASP A 185 9.21 -1.49 -24.81
C ASP A 185 10.38 -0.98 -23.95
N TYR A 186 10.28 0.24 -23.43
CA TYR A 186 11.27 0.82 -22.53
C TYR A 186 11.08 0.42 -21.06
N ALA A 187 9.88 -0.02 -20.68
CA ALA A 187 9.57 -0.43 -19.32
C ALA A 187 10.35 -1.71 -18.97
N GLN A 188 11.00 -1.72 -17.82
CA GLN A 188 11.90 -2.84 -17.43
C GLN A 188 11.14 -4.02 -16.79
N GLY A 189 9.85 -3.85 -16.47
CA GLY A 189 9.12 -4.80 -15.64
C GLY A 189 7.61 -4.63 -15.70
N ALA A 190 6.91 -5.45 -14.92
CA ALA A 190 5.45 -5.50 -14.86
C ALA A 190 4.92 -5.18 -13.47
N TRP A 191 3.79 -4.47 -13.41
CA TRP A 191 3.04 -4.25 -12.19
C TRP A 191 2.09 -5.42 -11.95
N THR A 192 2.11 -5.97 -10.75
CA THR A 192 1.36 -7.18 -10.42
C THR A 192 0.55 -7.02 -9.14
N LEU A 193 -0.61 -7.69 -9.08
CA LEU A 193 -1.41 -7.89 -7.86
C LEU A 193 -0.79 -8.92 -6.90
N TYR A 194 0.48 -9.30 -7.11
CA TYR A 194 1.11 -10.31 -6.27
C TYR A 194 1.35 -9.77 -4.87
N ARG A 195 0.63 -10.34 -3.90
CA ARG A 195 0.72 -9.98 -2.48
C ARG A 195 1.96 -10.59 -1.83
N LYS A 196 3.14 -10.09 -2.19
CA LYS A 196 4.42 -10.61 -1.71
C LYS A 196 4.59 -10.36 -0.21
N PRO A 197 4.90 -11.40 0.60
CA PRO A 197 5.33 -11.22 1.97
C PRO A 197 6.81 -10.79 2.00
N PHE A 198 7.11 -9.76 2.80
CA PHE A 198 8.47 -9.42 3.19
C PHE A 198 8.71 -9.76 4.65
N VAL A 199 9.86 -10.34 4.95
CA VAL A 199 10.19 -10.91 6.26
C VAL A 199 11.45 -10.24 6.82
N VAL A 200 11.35 -9.67 8.01
CA VAL A 200 12.52 -9.30 8.81
C VAL A 200 12.97 -10.52 9.60
N LYS A 201 14.27 -10.78 9.60
CA LYS A 201 14.88 -11.89 10.34
C LYS A 201 15.97 -11.38 11.28
N ALA A 202 16.07 -12.03 12.42
CA ALA A 202 17.21 -11.96 13.32
C ALA A 202 17.92 -13.31 13.22
N SER A 203 19.11 -13.33 12.62
CA SER A 203 19.78 -14.59 12.24
C SER A 203 18.87 -15.48 11.37
N ALA A 204 18.45 -16.64 11.85
CA ALA A 204 17.56 -17.56 11.14
C ALA A 204 16.07 -17.40 11.51
N THR A 205 15.75 -16.61 12.54
CA THR A 205 14.40 -16.53 13.10
C THR A 205 13.63 -15.36 12.50
N LYS A 206 12.37 -15.59 12.11
CA LYS A 206 11.45 -14.54 11.66
C LYS A 206 11.10 -13.63 12.84
N VAL A 207 11.32 -12.33 12.66
CA VAL A 207 11.04 -11.25 13.62
C VAL A 207 9.63 -10.72 13.36
N TYR A 208 9.35 -10.26 12.15
CA TYR A 208 8.00 -9.95 11.70
C TYR A 208 7.86 -10.11 10.18
N GLU A 209 6.62 -10.08 9.70
CA GLU A 209 6.30 -10.08 8.27
C GLU A 209 5.32 -8.97 7.93
N ALA A 210 5.52 -8.36 6.77
CA ALA A 210 4.64 -7.38 6.18
C ALA A 210 4.32 -7.78 4.73
N ARG A 211 3.02 -7.92 4.42
CA ARG A 211 2.53 -8.18 3.06
C ARG A 211 2.17 -6.87 2.39
N VAL A 212 2.41 -6.79 1.09
CA VAL A 212 2.02 -5.67 0.22
C VAL A 212 0.83 -6.07 -0.64
N ASP A 213 0.15 -5.11 -1.27
CA ASP A 213 -1.02 -5.37 -2.12
C ASP A 213 -0.68 -5.48 -3.62
N GLY A 214 0.53 -5.08 -3.99
CA GLY A 214 1.10 -5.29 -5.30
C GLY A 214 2.55 -4.84 -5.37
N LEU A 215 3.18 -5.01 -6.53
CA LEU A 215 4.57 -4.58 -6.75
C LEU A 215 4.93 -4.45 -8.23
N LEU A 216 5.91 -3.60 -8.50
CA LEU A 216 6.66 -3.58 -9.75
C LEU A 216 7.78 -4.62 -9.68
N ARG A 217 7.77 -5.56 -10.62
CA ARG A 217 8.78 -6.62 -10.73
C ARG A 217 9.58 -6.48 -12.01
N VAL A 218 10.90 -6.39 -11.87
CA VAL A 218 11.86 -6.48 -12.97
C VAL A 218 12.58 -7.82 -12.82
N LYS A 219 12.31 -8.77 -13.71
CA LYS A 219 12.72 -10.18 -13.57
C LYS A 219 12.18 -10.78 -12.27
N ASP A 220 13.03 -10.98 -11.26
CA ASP A 220 12.67 -11.46 -9.92
C ASP A 220 12.90 -10.40 -8.82
N ARG A 221 13.38 -9.22 -9.19
CA ARG A 221 13.66 -8.12 -8.26
C ARG A 221 12.42 -7.25 -8.08
N THR A 222 11.99 -7.06 -6.83
CA THR A 222 11.03 -6.02 -6.48
C THR A 222 11.70 -4.65 -6.68
N CYS A 223 11.02 -3.74 -7.40
CA CYS A 223 11.54 -2.40 -7.74
C CYS A 223 10.68 -1.26 -7.17
N ALA A 224 9.41 -1.54 -6.90
CA ALA A 224 8.49 -0.69 -6.16
C ALA A 224 7.41 -1.58 -5.54
N ILE A 225 6.75 -1.11 -4.49
CA ILE A 225 5.63 -1.80 -3.84
C ILE A 225 4.36 -0.95 -3.90
N VAL A 226 3.21 -1.61 -3.77
CA VAL A 226 1.89 -1.00 -3.78
C VAL A 226 1.15 -1.34 -2.48
N GLU A 227 0.48 -0.34 -1.92
CA GLU A 227 -0.42 -0.48 -0.79
C GLU A 227 -1.75 0.19 -1.15
N VAL A 228 -2.89 -0.38 -0.73
CA VAL A 228 -4.18 0.27 -0.94
C VAL A 228 -5.05 0.30 0.30
N LYS A 229 -5.94 1.30 0.36
CA LYS A 229 -7.01 1.39 1.36
C LYS A 229 -8.33 1.82 0.72
N PRO A 230 -9.48 1.30 1.18
CA PRO A 230 -10.79 1.67 0.63
C PRO A 230 -11.33 3.00 1.18
N PHE A 231 -10.59 3.67 2.06
CA PHE A 231 -10.99 4.89 2.75
C PHE A 231 -9.95 6.00 2.57
N ILE A 232 -10.36 7.25 2.82
CA ILE A 232 -9.50 8.43 2.70
C ILE A 232 -8.41 8.43 3.78
N ARG A 233 -7.17 8.74 3.37
CA ARG A 233 -5.97 8.79 4.23
C ARG A 233 -6.16 9.70 5.45
N TYR A 234 -6.62 10.92 5.20
CA TYR A 234 -6.76 11.99 6.18
C TYR A 234 -8.13 12.00 6.89
N GLY A 235 -8.87 10.89 6.86
CA GLY A 235 -10.19 10.79 7.50
C GLY A 235 -10.15 10.90 9.03
N SER A 236 -9.06 10.46 9.67
CA SER A 236 -8.79 10.68 11.11
C SER A 236 -7.29 10.57 11.42
N GLU A 237 -6.83 11.14 12.53
CA GLU A 237 -5.43 11.00 12.98
C GLU A 237 -5.04 9.54 13.20
N LYS A 238 -5.92 8.75 13.82
CA LYS A 238 -5.70 7.32 14.07
C LYS A 238 -5.59 6.53 12.77
N THR A 239 -6.41 6.87 11.77
CA THR A 239 -6.34 6.26 10.44
C THR A 239 -5.02 6.59 9.76
N LEU A 240 -4.65 7.87 9.72
CA LEU A 240 -3.41 8.34 9.12
C LEU A 240 -2.18 7.65 9.73
N ASP A 241 -2.08 7.62 11.06
CA ASP A 241 -0.95 7.01 11.75
C ASP A 241 -0.89 5.49 11.49
N LYS A 242 -2.03 4.79 11.47
CA LYS A 242 -2.07 3.35 11.16
C LYS A 242 -1.57 3.05 9.74
N ILE A 243 -2.01 3.82 8.74
CA ILE A 243 -1.57 3.65 7.35
C ILE A 243 -0.05 3.82 7.27
N ARG A 244 0.46 4.94 7.81
CA ARG A 244 1.90 5.24 7.78
C ARG A 244 2.75 4.23 8.54
N MET A 245 2.26 3.72 9.67
CA MET A 245 2.91 2.65 10.42
C MET A 245 3.02 1.36 9.60
N GLN A 246 1.94 0.99 8.90
CA GLN A 246 1.91 -0.17 8.02
C GLN A 246 2.86 0.00 6.82
N GLU A 247 2.80 1.14 6.11
CA GLU A 247 3.67 1.47 4.98
C GLU A 247 5.16 1.43 5.38
N THR A 248 5.47 1.90 6.59
CA THR A 248 6.82 1.85 7.17
C THR A 248 7.27 0.41 7.41
N ALA A 249 6.41 -0.44 7.99
CA ALA A 249 6.75 -1.83 8.26
C ALA A 249 7.00 -2.63 6.99
N GLN A 250 6.22 -2.39 5.94
CA GLN A 250 6.43 -2.99 4.61
C GLN A 250 7.76 -2.57 4.01
N MET A 251 8.08 -1.28 4.08
CA MET A 251 9.34 -0.76 3.54
C MET A 251 10.55 -1.31 4.28
N ALA A 252 10.52 -1.29 5.62
CA ALA A 252 11.59 -1.84 6.45
C ALA A 252 11.76 -3.35 6.22
N ALA A 253 10.66 -4.11 6.09
CA ALA A 253 10.71 -5.53 5.80
C ALA A 253 11.30 -5.82 4.42
N TRP A 254 10.93 -5.03 3.41
CA TRP A 254 11.53 -5.15 2.09
C TRP A 254 13.04 -4.85 2.15
N ILE A 255 13.47 -3.82 2.90
CA ILE A 255 14.89 -3.47 3.05
C ILE A 255 15.67 -4.60 3.70
N ALA A 256 15.11 -5.20 4.75
CA ALA A 256 15.74 -6.30 5.47
C ALA A 256 15.86 -7.57 4.62
N GLN A 257 14.83 -7.91 3.84
CA GLN A 257 14.81 -9.12 3.04
C GLN A 257 15.70 -9.02 1.80
N ASP A 258 15.67 -7.87 1.10
CA ASP A 258 16.38 -7.66 -0.15
C ASP A 258 17.36 -6.46 -0.02
N PRO A 259 18.38 -6.49 0.86
CA PRO A 259 19.23 -5.33 1.11
C PRO A 259 20.02 -4.89 -0.14
N PRO A 260 20.26 -3.58 -0.33
CA PRO A 260 21.01 -3.10 -1.48
C PRO A 260 22.47 -3.58 -1.43
N ALA A 261 23.06 -3.81 -2.60
CA ALA A 261 24.48 -4.17 -2.71
C ALA A 261 25.38 -3.05 -2.19
N LEU A 262 26.41 -3.42 -1.44
CA LEU A 262 27.40 -2.50 -0.87
C LEU A 262 28.22 -1.85 -1.97
N LYS A 263 28.11 -0.52 -2.10
CA LYS A 263 28.90 0.23 -3.08
C LYS A 263 29.85 1.23 -2.43
N GLN A 264 29.42 2.11 -1.53
CA GLN A 264 30.30 3.06 -0.84
C GLN A 264 29.72 3.52 0.52
N PRO A 265 30.56 3.87 1.51
CA PRO A 265 30.13 4.59 2.71
C PRO A 265 29.36 5.86 2.32
N ASN A 266 28.33 6.24 3.09
CA ASN A 266 27.47 7.41 2.85
C ASN A 266 26.57 7.35 1.60
N THR A 267 26.53 6.23 0.87
CA THR A 267 25.55 6.06 -0.22
C THR A 267 24.14 6.06 0.35
N LYS A 268 23.27 6.88 -0.24
CA LYS A 268 21.86 6.95 0.08
C LYS A 268 21.07 6.08 -0.90
N PHE A 269 20.31 5.13 -0.38
CA PHE A 269 19.46 4.23 -1.15
C PHE A 269 18.01 4.71 -1.13
N ARG A 270 17.27 4.40 -2.20
CA ARG A 270 15.89 4.82 -2.38
C ARG A 270 15.01 3.63 -2.73
N ARG A 271 13.75 3.68 -2.27
CA ARG A 271 12.70 2.74 -2.66
C ARG A 271 11.38 3.48 -2.82
N LEU A 272 10.58 3.04 -3.78
CA LEU A 272 9.28 3.61 -4.08
C LEU A 272 8.16 2.74 -3.51
N LEU A 273 7.24 3.37 -2.79
CA LEU A 273 5.90 2.83 -2.49
C LEU A 273 4.86 3.72 -3.16
N VAL A 274 3.93 3.09 -3.87
CA VAL A 274 2.76 3.75 -4.46
C VAL A 274 1.55 3.36 -3.61
N SER A 275 0.98 4.30 -2.87
CA SER A 275 -0.22 4.05 -2.07
C SER A 275 -1.44 4.63 -2.75
N GLN A 276 -2.57 3.94 -2.72
CA GLN A 276 -3.85 4.54 -3.08
C GLN A 276 -4.88 4.35 -1.97
N ASP A 277 -5.38 5.47 -1.49
CA ASP A 277 -6.34 5.55 -0.41
C ASP A 277 -7.63 6.13 -0.99
N HIS A 278 -8.59 5.26 -1.28
CA HIS A 278 -9.80 5.60 -2.03
C HIS A 278 -9.48 6.25 -3.39
N GLY A 279 -9.65 7.57 -3.51
CA GLY A 279 -9.52 8.36 -4.74
C GLY A 279 -8.24 9.19 -4.78
N GLU A 280 -7.33 8.93 -3.83
CA GLU A 280 -6.12 9.71 -3.61
C GLU A 280 -4.91 8.78 -3.74
N VAL A 281 -4.01 9.09 -4.67
CA VAL A 281 -2.74 8.37 -4.81
C VAL A 281 -1.64 9.14 -4.09
N TYR A 282 -0.74 8.42 -3.43
CA TYR A 282 0.41 8.95 -2.73
C TYR A 282 1.68 8.24 -3.22
N LEU A 283 2.74 9.01 -3.45
CA LEU A 283 4.07 8.46 -3.74
C LEU A 283 4.93 8.61 -2.49
N ILE A 284 5.47 7.51 -1.98
CA ILE A 284 6.33 7.52 -0.81
C ILE A 284 7.75 7.12 -1.22
N ILE A 285 8.70 8.03 -1.03
CA ILE A 285 10.12 7.79 -1.25
C ILE A 285 10.78 7.47 0.08
N ALA A 286 11.14 6.21 0.24
CA ALA A 286 11.91 5.72 1.36
C ALA A 286 13.40 5.94 1.13
N THR A 287 14.02 6.69 2.05
CA THR A 287 15.41 7.12 2.00
C THR A 287 16.15 6.53 3.19
N PHE A 288 17.20 5.75 2.91
CA PHE A 288 18.01 5.12 3.95
C PHE A 288 19.48 5.02 3.50
N ASP A 289 20.38 4.68 4.42
CA ASP A 289 21.79 4.41 4.13
C ASP A 289 22.20 3.05 4.68
N TYR A 290 23.48 2.72 4.51
CA TYR A 290 24.00 1.46 4.96
C TYR A 290 23.93 1.26 6.49
N GLN A 291 24.05 2.32 7.30
CA GLN A 291 23.92 2.20 8.76
C GLN A 291 22.50 1.78 9.17
N TYR A 292 21.49 2.23 8.42
CA TYR A 292 20.12 1.73 8.58
C TYR A 292 19.99 0.26 8.15
N VAL A 293 20.67 -0.15 7.07
CA VAL A 293 20.69 -1.57 6.63
C VAL A 293 21.34 -2.45 7.70
N GLU A 294 22.49 -2.05 8.25
CA GLU A 294 23.15 -2.78 9.36
C GLU A 294 22.19 -2.95 10.55
N TYR A 295 21.45 -1.90 10.91
CA TYR A 295 20.47 -1.93 11.98
C TYR A 295 19.32 -2.91 11.70
N ILE A 296 18.61 -2.73 10.58
CA ILE A 296 17.39 -3.51 10.32
C ILE A 296 17.70 -4.98 10.03
N CYS A 297 18.89 -5.29 9.48
CA CYS A 297 19.34 -6.66 9.21
C CYS A 297 20.11 -7.31 10.37
N ALA A 298 20.32 -6.61 11.49
CA ALA A 298 21.16 -7.06 12.60
C ALA A 298 22.60 -7.46 12.20
N LEU A 299 23.20 -6.76 11.23
CA LEU A 299 24.57 -7.03 10.79
C LEU A 299 25.57 -6.41 11.78
N GLY A 300 26.46 -7.22 12.36
CA GLY A 300 27.60 -6.73 13.15
C GLY A 300 27.33 -6.47 14.65
N THR A 301 26.26 -7.02 15.23
CA THR A 301 25.87 -6.83 16.65
C THR A 301 26.75 -7.53 17.69
N ALA A 302 27.89 -8.11 17.31
CA ALA A 302 28.85 -8.66 18.27
C ALA A 302 29.77 -7.59 18.90
N SER A 303 29.87 -6.36 18.37
CA SER A 303 30.91 -5.41 18.84
C SER A 303 30.59 -3.92 18.77
N ARG A 304 29.40 -3.50 18.34
CA ARG A 304 28.97 -2.08 18.42
C ARG A 304 27.85 -1.97 19.43
N GLY A 305 28.07 -1.18 20.48
CA GLY A 305 27.18 -1.05 21.63
C GLY A 305 25.72 -0.83 21.22
N LYS A 306 24.81 -1.44 22.00
CA LYS A 306 23.38 -1.13 22.02
C LYS A 306 23.20 0.39 21.90
N GLY A 307 22.59 0.85 20.80
CA GLY A 307 22.28 2.28 20.56
C GLY A 307 23.21 3.08 19.63
N SER A 308 24.24 2.49 19.00
CA SER A 308 25.27 3.33 18.33
C SER A 308 24.97 3.81 16.89
N THR A 309 23.92 3.34 16.22
CA THR A 309 23.58 3.90 14.90
C THR A 309 22.59 5.04 15.10
N HIS A 310 22.80 6.21 14.48
CA HIS A 310 21.84 7.33 14.50
C HIS A 310 21.08 7.46 13.18
N SER A 311 21.13 6.43 12.33
CA SER A 311 20.50 6.46 11.01
C SER A 311 19.02 6.10 11.08
N PHE A 312 18.25 6.71 10.18
CA PHE A 312 16.79 6.62 10.12
C PHE A 312 16.34 6.23 8.71
N LEU A 313 15.21 5.52 8.67
CA LEU A 313 14.41 5.39 7.46
C LEU A 313 13.56 6.66 7.30
N GLU A 314 13.92 7.51 6.35
CA GLU A 314 13.14 8.69 6.05
C GLU A 314 12.04 8.35 5.03
N MET A 315 10.79 8.53 5.42
CA MET A 315 9.60 8.32 4.60
C MET A 315 9.08 9.69 4.11
N ARG A 316 9.31 10.03 2.84
CA ARG A 316 8.78 11.26 2.22
C ARG A 316 7.54 10.94 1.39
N GLU A 317 6.40 11.44 1.84
CA GLU A 317 5.09 11.28 1.21
C GLU A 317 4.78 12.47 0.30
N TYR A 318 4.36 12.19 -0.93
CA TYR A 318 3.90 13.17 -1.90
C TYR A 318 2.47 12.86 -2.28
N GLY A 319 1.55 13.79 -1.99
CA GLY A 319 0.15 13.63 -2.36
C GLY A 319 -0.77 14.67 -1.71
N PRO A 320 -2.09 14.45 -1.79
CA PRO A 320 -2.71 13.47 -2.68
C PRO A 320 -2.51 13.85 -4.17
N PHE A 321 -2.38 12.85 -5.02
CA PHE A 321 -2.68 12.92 -6.45
C PHE A 321 -4.13 12.45 -6.62
N GLU A 322 -5.02 13.38 -6.88
CA GLU A 322 -6.45 13.15 -7.08
C GLU A 322 -6.70 12.38 -8.37
N VAL A 323 -7.29 11.19 -8.28
CA VAL A 323 -7.53 10.33 -9.47
C VAL A 323 -8.50 10.93 -10.47
N LYS A 324 -9.22 12.00 -10.10
CA LYS A 324 -10.15 12.75 -10.94
C LYS A 324 -9.55 14.03 -11.53
N SER A 325 -8.31 14.37 -11.18
CA SER A 325 -7.65 15.58 -11.67
C SER A 325 -6.80 15.25 -12.90
N PRO A 326 -7.12 15.79 -14.09
CA PRO A 326 -6.34 15.51 -15.29
C PRO A 326 -4.91 16.03 -15.14
N GLU A 327 -4.70 17.20 -14.56
CA GLU A 327 -3.35 17.75 -14.34
C GLU A 327 -2.50 16.81 -13.47
N GLN A 328 -3.06 16.35 -12.35
CA GLN A 328 -2.32 15.51 -11.40
C GLN A 328 -2.11 14.10 -11.95
N MET A 329 -3.10 13.51 -12.61
CA MET A 329 -2.95 12.21 -13.29
C MET A 329 -1.96 12.28 -14.46
N GLY A 330 -1.91 13.42 -15.15
CA GLY A 330 -0.90 13.73 -16.16
C GLY A 330 0.52 13.63 -15.62
N GLN A 331 0.77 14.27 -14.48
CA GLN A 331 2.07 14.21 -13.80
C GLN A 331 2.36 12.83 -13.23
N LEU A 332 1.38 12.22 -12.56
CA LEU A 332 1.50 10.90 -11.95
C LEU A 332 1.85 9.84 -12.99
N GLY A 333 1.19 9.86 -14.16
CA GLY A 333 1.48 8.94 -15.27
C GLY A 333 2.92 9.06 -15.78
N ILE A 334 3.43 10.29 -15.94
CA ILE A 334 4.84 10.53 -16.33
C ILE A 334 5.80 9.96 -15.29
N ILE A 335 5.52 10.19 -14.00
CA ILE A 335 6.38 9.74 -12.89
C ILE A 335 6.41 8.21 -12.82
N LEU A 336 5.25 7.56 -12.82
CA LEU A 336 5.13 6.10 -12.68
C LEU A 336 5.67 5.36 -13.91
N LEU A 337 5.44 5.90 -15.11
CA LEU A 337 6.07 5.37 -16.32
C LEU A 337 7.59 5.57 -16.27
N GLY A 338 8.06 6.74 -15.85
CA GLY A 338 9.50 7.01 -15.69
C GLY A 338 10.17 6.04 -14.72
N ALA A 339 9.58 5.79 -13.55
CA ALA A 339 10.06 4.80 -12.60
C ALA A 339 10.06 3.37 -13.18
N SER A 340 9.05 3.04 -14.00
CA SER A 340 8.94 1.74 -14.67
C SER A 340 10.01 1.55 -15.77
N ILE A 341 10.35 2.61 -16.51
CA ILE A 341 11.43 2.63 -17.51
C ILE A 341 12.81 2.56 -16.84
N GLN A 342 12.99 3.22 -15.70
CA GLN A 342 14.23 3.14 -14.93
C GLN A 342 14.42 1.77 -14.27
N GLY A 343 13.33 1.08 -13.94
CA GLY A 343 13.36 -0.19 -13.22
C GLY A 343 13.46 -0.01 -11.70
N GLY A 344 12.75 0.99 -11.16
CA GLY A 344 12.78 1.37 -9.74
C GLY A 344 13.64 2.60 -9.46
N LEU A 345 13.75 2.93 -8.17
CA LEU A 345 14.62 3.99 -7.65
C LEU A 345 15.94 3.42 -7.13
#